data_AF-A0A961EZ08-F1
#
_entry.id   AF-A0A961EZ08-F1
#
_cell.length_a   1.000
_cell.length_b   1.000
_cell.length_c   1.000
_cell.angle_alpha   90.00
_cell.angle_beta   90.00
_cell.angle_gamma   90.00
#
_symmetry.space_group_name_H-M   'P 1'
#
loop_
_entity.id
_entity.type
_entity.pdbx_description
1 polymer ?
#
loop_
_entity_poly.entity_id
_entity_poly.type
_entity_poly.pdbx_seq_one_letter_code
_entity_poly.pdbx_strand_id
1 'polypeptide(L)'
;MKLDLGISPCPNDTFIFYHLSKQGVAGNPVRLVFADVEELNRRAIEEARHAITKLSYAAMARLGDRYRLLQTGGALGRGCGPILISYDPMSADEARGRMR
;
A
#
# COMPACT_ATOMS: atom_id res chain seq x y z
N MET A 1 8.25 -5.57 22.23
CA MET A 1 8.27 -4.31 21.46
C MET A 1 6.92 -4.14 20.77
N LYS A 2 6.39 -2.92 20.64
CA LYS A 2 5.16 -2.67 19.87
C LYS A 2 5.54 -2.34 18.42
N LEU A 3 4.96 -3.03 17.45
CA LEU A 3 5.23 -2.83 16.03
C LEU A 3 4.11 -2.03 15.38
N ASP A 4 4.45 -0.93 14.73
CA ASP A 4 3.52 -0.17 13.90
C ASP A 4 3.53 -0.72 12.47
N LEU A 5 2.34 -1.11 12.00
CA LEU A 5 2.09 -1.59 10.65
C LEU A 5 1.17 -0.61 9.91
N GLY A 6 1.73 0.13 8.95
CA GLY A 6 0.97 1.05 8.08
C GLY A 6 0.17 0.31 7.02
N ILE A 7 -1.15 0.54 6.94
CA ILE A 7 -2.04 -0.09 5.96
C ILE A 7 -3.08 0.90 5.42
N SER A 8 -3.65 0.62 4.26
CA SER A 8 -4.80 1.38 3.77
C SER A 8 -6.10 0.90 4.44
N PRO A 9 -7.15 1.74 4.49
CA PRO A 9 -8.45 1.32 4.99
C PRO A 9 -9.23 0.45 4.00
N CYS A 10 -8.64 0.08 2.85
CA CYS A 10 -9.29 -0.74 1.83
C CYS A 10 -9.62 -2.15 2.36
N PRO A 11 -10.74 -2.76 1.92
CA PRO A 11 -11.18 -4.08 2.41
C PRO A 11 -10.13 -5.20 2.29
N ASN A 12 -9.31 -5.18 1.23
CA ASN A 12 -8.27 -6.19 1.03
C ASN A 12 -7.18 -6.11 2.13
N ASP A 13 -6.77 -4.90 2.52
CA ASP A 13 -5.74 -4.71 3.54
C ASP A 13 -6.27 -5.06 4.93
N THR A 14 -7.49 -4.60 5.26
CA THR A 14 -8.12 -4.91 6.55
C THR A 14 -8.36 -6.40 6.70
N PHE A 15 -8.73 -7.10 5.62
CA PHE A 15 -8.86 -8.55 5.60
C PHE A 15 -7.52 -9.25 5.87
N ILE A 16 -6.45 -8.89 5.15
CA ILE A 16 -5.12 -9.51 5.28
C ILE A 16 -4.57 -9.36 6.71
N PHE A 17 -4.70 -8.17 7.31
CA PHE A 17 -4.02 -7.85 8.57
C PHE A 17 -4.89 -7.94 9.82
N TYR A 18 -6.17 -8.33 9.69
CA TYR A 18 -7.10 -8.43 10.81
C TYR A 18 -6.54 -9.30 11.95
N HIS A 19 -6.20 -10.55 11.67
CA HIS A 19 -5.71 -11.48 12.70
C HIS A 19 -4.36 -11.04 13.29
N LEU A 20 -3.47 -10.48 12.46
CA LEU A 20 -2.19 -9.97 12.92
C LEU A 20 -2.35 -8.84 13.94
N SER A 21 -3.35 -7.96 13.76
CA SER A 21 -3.67 -6.90 14.72
C SER A 21 -4.19 -7.39 16.07
N LYS A 22 -4.77 -8.60 16.11
CA LYS A 22 -5.34 -9.22 17.32
C LYS A 22 -4.32 -10.07 18.06
N GLN A 23 -3.52 -10.83 17.32
CA GLN A 23 -2.60 -11.84 17.88
C GLN A 23 -1.17 -11.32 18.02
N GLY A 24 -0.81 -10.26 17.30
CA GLY A 24 0.58 -9.83 17.19
C GLY A 24 1.45 -10.83 16.42
N VAL A 25 2.77 -10.67 16.53
CA VAL A 25 3.75 -11.56 15.89
C VAL A 25 4.92 -11.82 16.82
N ALA A 26 5.28 -13.10 17.02
CA ALA A 26 6.37 -13.52 17.91
C ALA A 26 6.32 -12.85 19.30
N GLY A 27 5.12 -12.77 19.90
CA GLY A 27 4.90 -12.13 21.20
C GLY A 27 4.92 -10.61 21.20
N ASN A 28 5.07 -9.96 20.04
CA ASN A 28 5.04 -8.50 19.90
C ASN A 28 3.65 -8.03 19.44
N PRO A 29 3.00 -7.11 20.19
CA PRO A 29 1.76 -6.49 19.74
C PRO A 29 1.95 -5.70 18.45
N VAL A 30 1.02 -5.84 17.51
CA VAL A 30 0.99 -5.10 16.24
C VAL A 30 -0.12 -4.06 16.30
N ARG A 31 0.21 -2.79 16.09
CA ARG A 31 -0.75 -1.69 15.92
C ARG A 31 -0.90 -1.36 14.44
N LEU A 32 -2.13 -1.40 13.96
CA LEU A 32 -2.46 -0.91 12.63
C LEU A 32 -2.49 0.62 12.64
N VAL A 33 -1.81 1.23 11.68
CA VAL A 33 -1.85 2.67 11.39
C VAL A 33 -2.50 2.83 10.02
N PHE A 34 -3.70 3.42 10.00
CA PHE A 34 -4.44 3.64 8.75
C PHE A 34 -4.01 4.95 8.09
N ALA A 35 -3.72 4.88 6.79
CA ALA A 35 -3.45 6.05 5.95
C ALA A 35 -3.78 5.73 4.49
N ASP A 36 -3.95 6.76 3.67
CA ASP A 36 -4.01 6.58 2.21
C ASP A 36 -2.71 5.95 1.68
N VAL A 37 -2.78 5.19 0.58
CA VAL A 37 -1.60 4.52 0.02
C VAL A 37 -0.51 5.50 -0.38
N GLU A 38 -0.86 6.68 -0.88
CA GLU A 38 0.13 7.69 -1.27
C GLU A 38 0.76 8.35 -0.04
N GLU A 39 -0.01 8.54 1.02
CA GLU A 39 0.55 8.98 2.29
C GLU A 39 1.51 7.94 2.89
N LEU A 40 1.19 6.65 2.80
CA LEU A 40 2.11 5.58 3.21
C LEU A 40 3.39 5.59 2.35
N ASN A 41 3.27 5.78 1.03
CA ASN A 41 4.40 5.93 0.12
C ASN A 41 5.31 7.08 0.57
N ARG A 42 4.75 8.27 0.79
CA ARG A 42 5.49 9.45 1.22
C ARG A 42 6.22 9.21 2.55
N ARG A 43 5.52 8.74 3.58
CA ARG A 43 6.09 8.48 4.91
C ARG A 43 7.21 7.43 4.88
N ALA A 44 7.12 6.42 4.01
CA ALA A 44 8.18 5.42 3.86
C ALA A 44 9.42 5.99 3.16
N ILE A 45 9.22 6.78 2.10
CA ILE A 45 10.29 7.39 1.31
C ILE A 45 10.99 8.53 2.07
N GLU A 46 10.27 9.32 2.85
CA GLU A 46 10.84 10.50 3.50
C GLU A 46 11.43 10.13 4.87
N GLU A 47 10.74 9.29 5.65
CA GLU A 47 10.98 9.18 7.09
C GLU A 47 11.27 7.75 7.57
N ALA A 48 11.02 6.73 6.74
CA ALA A 48 10.94 5.34 7.18
C ALA A 48 10.06 5.16 8.44
N ARG A 49 8.91 5.86 8.43
CA ARG A 49 8.10 6.15 9.64
C ARG A 49 7.62 4.93 10.42
N HIS A 50 7.31 3.82 9.74
CA HIS A 50 6.72 2.62 10.32
C HIS A 50 7.68 1.44 10.21
N ALA A 51 7.69 0.56 11.21
CA ALA A 51 8.49 -0.67 11.18
C ALA A 51 8.08 -1.59 10.02
N ILE A 52 6.79 -1.61 9.69
CA ILE A 52 6.22 -2.36 8.56
C ILE A 52 5.19 -1.45 7.87
N THR A 53 5.11 -1.44 6.54
CA THR A 53 4.12 -0.63 5.82
C THR A 53 3.74 -1.24 4.48
N LYS A 54 2.44 -1.17 4.15
CA LYS A 54 1.90 -1.39 2.79
C LYS A 54 2.37 -0.25 1.90
N LEU A 55 2.72 -0.57 0.66
CA LEU A 55 3.23 0.39 -0.33
C LEU A 55 2.80 0.01 -1.74
N SER A 56 2.78 1.01 -2.62
CA SER A 56 2.75 0.77 -4.05
C SER A 56 4.06 0.11 -4.51
N TYR A 57 3.99 -0.91 -5.35
CA TYR A 57 5.20 -1.54 -5.92
C TYR A 57 6.12 -0.53 -6.62
N ALA A 58 5.53 0.45 -7.34
CA ALA A 58 6.29 1.52 -7.99
C ALA A 58 7.08 2.39 -7.00
N ALA A 59 6.59 2.57 -5.77
CA ALA A 59 7.27 3.36 -4.74
C ALA A 59 8.52 2.66 -4.20
N MET A 60 8.63 1.33 -4.35
CA MET A 60 9.74 0.55 -3.81
C MET A 60 11.10 0.98 -4.38
N ALA A 61 11.15 1.38 -5.65
CA ALA A 61 12.38 1.85 -6.30
C ALA A 61 13.00 3.08 -5.61
N ARG A 62 12.22 3.80 -4.79
CA ARG A 62 12.62 5.02 -4.09
C ARG A 62 12.98 4.79 -2.61
N LEU A 63 12.89 3.55 -2.11
CA LEU A 63 13.10 3.26 -0.68
C LEU A 63 14.58 3.11 -0.30
N GLY A 64 15.44 2.74 -1.24
CA GLY A 64 16.84 2.41 -0.99
C GLY A 64 16.98 1.13 -0.18
N ASP A 65 17.83 1.15 0.85
CA ASP A 65 18.13 0.04 1.77
C ASP A 65 17.28 0.05 3.05
N ARG A 66 16.42 1.06 3.23
CA ARG A 66 15.61 1.26 4.44
C ARG A 66 14.51 0.22 4.65
N TYR A 67 14.07 -0.44 3.57
CA TYR A 67 13.03 -1.46 3.62
C TYR A 67 13.39 -2.68 2.79
N ARG A 68 12.85 -3.82 3.20
CA ARG A 68 12.87 -5.06 2.42
C ARG A 68 11.43 -5.51 2.15
N LEU A 69 11.20 -6.04 0.95
CA LEU A 69 9.91 -6.60 0.59
C LEU A 69 9.67 -7.91 1.35
N LEU A 70 8.52 -8.02 2.00
CA LEU A 70 8.04 -9.28 2.56
C LEU A 70 7.48 -10.17 1.45
N GLN A 71 7.62 -11.49 1.59
CA GLN A 71 7.10 -12.46 0.62
C GLN A 71 5.58 -12.64 0.70
N THR A 72 4.91 -11.98 1.65
CA THR A 72 3.47 -12.11 1.93
C THR A 72 2.83 -10.74 2.15
N GLY A 73 1.49 -10.69 2.05
CA GLY A 73 0.70 -9.48 2.32
C GLY A 73 0.59 -8.49 1.16
N GLY A 74 1.14 -8.82 -0.01
CA GLY A 74 1.01 -8.01 -1.23
C GLY A 74 -0.30 -8.24 -1.98
N ALA A 75 -0.63 -7.33 -2.89
CA ALA A 75 -1.75 -7.44 -3.83
C ALA A 75 -1.20 -7.49 -5.28
N LEU A 76 -1.21 -8.68 -5.88
CA LEU A 76 -0.75 -8.91 -7.26
C LEU A 76 -1.68 -9.90 -7.96
N GLY A 77 -1.93 -9.70 -9.25
CA GLY A 77 -2.77 -10.58 -10.03
C GLY A 77 -3.07 -10.06 -11.43
N ARG A 78 -3.81 -10.85 -12.20
CA ARG A 78 -4.42 -10.42 -13.46
C ARG A 78 -5.85 -9.96 -13.17
N GLY A 79 -6.28 -8.87 -13.80
CA GLY A 79 -7.62 -8.30 -13.58
C GLY A 79 -7.75 -7.40 -12.34
N CYS A 80 -6.64 -7.05 -11.68
CA CYS A 80 -6.61 -6.11 -10.55
C CYS A 80 -5.87 -4.80 -10.88
N GLY A 81 -5.65 -4.53 -12.17
CA GLY A 81 -5.00 -3.29 -12.61
C GLY A 81 -5.94 -2.09 -12.47
N PRO A 82 -5.38 -0.87 -12.30
CA PRO A 82 -6.19 0.34 -12.31
C PRO A 82 -6.89 0.49 -13.67
N ILE A 83 -8.10 1.06 -13.65
CA ILE A 83 -8.88 1.38 -14.84
C ILE A 83 -9.07 2.88 -14.93
N LEU A 84 -9.14 3.39 -16.16
CA LEU A 84 -9.50 4.78 -16.43
C LEU A 84 -11.01 4.83 -16.74
N ILE A 85 -11.72 5.75 -16.09
CA ILE A 85 -13.15 5.95 -16.27
C ILE A 85 -13.45 7.43 -16.57
N SER A 86 -14.48 7.67 -17.38
CA SER A 86 -14.97 9.01 -17.73
C SER A 86 -16.49 9.06 -17.67
N TYR A 87 -17.05 10.26 -17.48
CA TYR A 87 -18.50 10.46 -17.56
C TYR A 87 -19.01 10.34 -19.00
N ASP A 88 -18.25 10.86 -19.97
CA ASP A 88 -18.60 10.83 -21.39
C ASP A 88 -17.83 9.73 -22.13
N PRO A 89 -18.41 9.12 -23.19
CA PRO A 89 -17.69 8.25 -24.10
C PRO A 89 -16.45 8.96 -24.66
N MET A 90 -15.31 8.30 -24.61
CA MET A 90 -14.03 8.85 -25.02
C MET A 90 -13.15 7.77 -25.62
N SER A 91 -12.42 8.11 -26.68
CA SER A 91 -11.37 7.26 -27.23
C SER A 91 -10.13 7.23 -26.32
N ALA A 92 -9.31 6.20 -26.46
CA ALA A 92 -8.06 6.10 -25.70
C ALA A 92 -7.10 7.28 -26.00
N ASP A 93 -7.12 7.84 -27.20
CA ASP A 93 -6.27 8.96 -27.59
C ASP A 93 -6.72 10.28 -26.97
N GLU A 94 -8.03 10.55 -26.97
CA GLU A 94 -8.60 11.69 -26.26
C GLU A 94 -8.30 11.62 -24.76
N ALA A 95 -8.41 10.43 -24.17
CA ALA A 95 -8.08 10.21 -22.76
C ALA A 95 -6.60 10.49 -22.48
N ARG A 96 -5.69 9.98 -23.32
CA ARG A 96 -4.24 10.26 -23.23
C ARG A 96 -3.93 11.76 -23.31
N GLY A 97 -4.65 12.50 -24.16
CA GLY A 97 -4.46 13.95 -24.30
C GLY A 97 -4.82 14.76 -23.06
N ARG A 98 -5.72 14.24 -22.21
CA ARG A 98 -6.20 14.91 -20.98
C ARG A 98 -5.43 14.53 -19.70
N MET A 99 -4.64 13.46 -19.73
CA MET A 99 -3.89 12.97 -18.57
C MET A 99 -2.49 13.59 -18.40
N ARG A 100 -2.15 14.62 -19.19
CA ARG A 100 -0.85 15.32 -19.13
C ARG A 100 -0.89 16.55 -18.25
#